data_AF-A0AAE1FET3-F1
#
_entry.id   AF-A0AAE1FET3-F1
#
_cell.length_a   1.000
_cell.length_b   1.000
_cell.length_c   1.000
_cell.angle_alpha   90.00
_cell.angle_beta   90.00
_cell.angle_gamma   90.00
#
_symmetry.space_group_name_H-M   'P 1'
#
loop_
_entity.id
_entity.type
_entity.pdbx_description
1 polymer ?
#
loop_
_entity_poly.entity_id
_entity_poly.type
_entity_poly.pdbx_seq_one_letter_code
_entity_poly.pdbx_strand_id
1 'polypeptide(L)'
;MSFGCEPDCTGKEHYDKVTNPRNCSEYYVCDGDENHSQQPLHCPDGNVFSDETGECVAGPGTTTPTTGCVTSLICTSAGYFSKCPDICQPQYFACSANGVEGIIHSCSGGLVFNTNPDYPYCILPENCPYNPNK
;
A
#
# COMPACT_ATOMS: atom_id res chain seq x y z
N MET A 1 20.86 27.05 -12.80
CA MET A 1 21.12 25.61 -12.94
C MET A 1 19.89 24.89 -12.38
N SER A 2 18.95 24.51 -13.25
CA SER A 2 17.75 23.79 -12.83
C SER A 2 18.13 22.35 -12.51
N PHE A 3 18.02 21.97 -11.24
CA PHE A 3 18.03 20.56 -10.85
C PHE A 3 16.70 19.97 -11.31
N GLY A 4 16.70 19.38 -12.51
CA GLY A 4 15.50 18.90 -13.19
C GLY A 4 14.97 17.64 -12.52
N CYS A 5 13.72 17.69 -12.07
CA CYS A 5 12.89 16.50 -11.93
C CYS A 5 12.40 16.08 -13.32
N GLU A 6 13.33 15.80 -14.24
CA GLU A 6 13.06 15.27 -15.58
C GLU A 6 13.51 13.80 -15.65
N PRO A 7 12.75 12.94 -16.34
CA PRO A 7 13.11 11.54 -16.50
C PRO A 7 14.43 11.41 -17.28
N ASP A 8 15.34 10.59 -16.78
CA ASP A 8 16.67 10.42 -17.37
C ASP A 8 16.72 9.16 -18.24
N CYS A 9 16.68 9.35 -19.57
CA CYS A 9 16.86 8.28 -20.56
C CYS A 9 18.32 8.10 -20.98
N THR A 10 19.26 8.73 -20.29
CA THR A 10 20.69 8.70 -20.63
C THR A 10 21.23 7.27 -20.52
N GLY A 11 21.71 6.72 -21.64
CA GLY A 11 22.27 5.36 -21.68
C GLY A 11 21.23 4.23 -21.61
N LYS A 12 19.94 4.54 -21.78
CA LYS A 12 18.86 3.55 -21.88
C LYS A 12 18.54 3.24 -23.36
N GLU A 13 18.04 2.03 -23.63
CA GLU A 13 17.68 1.61 -24.99
C GLU A 13 16.30 2.12 -25.42
N HIS A 14 15.98 1.99 -26.71
CA HIS A 14 14.62 2.26 -27.22
C HIS A 14 13.64 1.31 -26.53
N TYR A 15 12.53 1.84 -26.01
CA TYR A 15 11.52 1.16 -25.20
C TYR A 15 11.89 0.86 -23.75
N ASP A 16 13.06 1.29 -23.30
CA ASP A 16 13.40 1.23 -21.88
C ASP A 16 12.49 2.17 -21.07
N LYS A 17 12.33 1.88 -19.79
CA LYS A 17 11.38 2.58 -18.93
C LYS A 17 12.12 3.22 -17.78
N VAL A 18 11.81 4.49 -17.52
CA VAL A 18 12.48 5.29 -16.50
C VAL A 18 11.46 5.86 -15.53
N THR A 19 11.84 5.96 -14.27
CA THR A 19 10.93 6.44 -13.22
C THR A 19 10.60 7.91 -13.43
N ASN A 20 9.36 8.31 -13.14
CA ASN A 20 9.01 9.71 -13.09
C ASN A 20 9.53 10.32 -11.77
N PRO A 21 10.48 11.28 -11.82
CA PRO A 21 11.09 11.86 -10.62
C PRO A 21 10.13 12.72 -9.79
N ARG A 22 8.96 13.07 -10.33
CA ARG A 22 7.90 13.79 -9.60
C ARG A 22 6.84 12.86 -9.01
N ASN A 23 6.72 11.64 -9.52
CA ASN A 23 5.69 10.69 -9.09
C ASN A 23 6.12 9.25 -9.35
N CYS A 24 6.43 8.51 -8.30
CA CYS A 24 6.88 7.12 -8.42
C CYS A 24 5.82 6.16 -8.99
N SER A 25 4.53 6.57 -9.01
CA SER A 25 3.43 5.77 -9.59
C SER A 25 3.33 5.94 -11.12
N GLU A 26 4.22 6.75 -11.68
CA GLU A 26 4.30 7.07 -13.09
C GLU A 26 5.70 6.73 -13.62
N TYR A 27 5.77 6.38 -14.90
CA TYR A 27 7.02 6.12 -15.60
C TYR A 27 6.97 6.67 -17.02
N TYR A 28 8.13 6.86 -17.61
CA TYR A 28 8.28 7.26 -19.01
C TYR A 28 8.91 6.13 -19.81
N VAL A 29 8.58 6.06 -21.10
CA VAL A 29 9.21 5.14 -22.05
C VAL A 29 10.19 5.95 -22.90
N CYS A 30 11.43 5.50 -22.98
CA CYS A 30 12.47 6.12 -23.78
C CYS A 30 12.28 5.78 -25.26
N ASP A 31 12.36 6.80 -26.12
CA ASP A 31 12.23 6.65 -27.58
C ASP A 31 13.60 6.58 -28.29
N GLY A 32 14.70 6.63 -27.52
CA GLY A 32 16.07 6.76 -28.02
C GLY A 32 16.55 8.23 -28.04
N ASP A 33 17.86 8.44 -28.20
CA ASP A 33 18.49 9.77 -28.29
C ASP A 33 18.15 10.69 -27.09
N GLU A 34 18.17 10.15 -25.87
CA GLU A 34 17.85 10.86 -24.61
C GLU A 34 16.39 11.38 -24.53
N ASN A 35 15.53 11.03 -25.50
CA ASN A 35 14.13 11.40 -25.53
C ASN A 35 13.24 10.39 -24.82
N HIS A 36 12.13 10.88 -24.29
CA HIS A 36 11.11 10.10 -23.60
C HIS A 36 9.71 10.43 -24.10
N SER A 37 8.74 9.58 -23.78
CA SER A 37 7.32 9.81 -24.05
C SER A 37 6.86 11.19 -23.57
N GLN A 38 5.99 11.84 -24.35
CA GLN A 38 5.45 13.17 -24.01
C GLN A 38 4.58 13.14 -22.74
N GLN A 39 3.98 12.00 -22.42
CA GLN A 39 3.15 11.82 -21.24
C GLN A 39 3.65 10.65 -20.40
N PRO A 40 3.62 10.78 -19.05
CA PRO A 40 3.87 9.67 -18.16
C PRO A 40 2.79 8.61 -18.30
N LEU A 41 3.20 7.35 -18.17
CA LEU A 41 2.32 6.19 -18.07
C LEU A 41 2.17 5.82 -16.60
N HIS A 42 0.95 5.45 -16.20
CA HIS A 42 0.67 5.04 -14.82
C HIS A 42 0.90 3.54 -14.63
N CYS A 43 1.46 3.17 -13.49
CA CYS A 43 1.47 1.80 -13.05
C CYS A 43 0.06 1.33 -12.64
N PRO A 44 -0.34 0.09 -12.99
CA PRO A 44 -1.63 -0.46 -12.60
C PRO A 44 -1.71 -0.67 -11.07
N ASP A 45 -2.92 -0.70 -10.53
CA ASP A 45 -3.21 -1.01 -9.11
C ASP A 45 -2.54 -0.09 -8.06
N GLY A 46 -2.08 1.10 -8.47
CA GLY A 46 -1.38 2.03 -7.57
C GLY A 46 0.04 1.58 -7.22
N ASN A 47 0.61 0.69 -8.04
CA ASN A 47 2.00 0.26 -7.95
C ASN A 47 2.97 1.41 -8.27
N VAL A 48 4.24 1.25 -7.92
CA VAL A 48 5.30 2.20 -8.29
C VAL A 48 6.25 1.57 -9.28
N PHE A 49 6.82 2.40 -10.13
CA PHE A 49 7.81 1.94 -11.09
C PHE A 49 9.18 1.76 -10.42
N SER A 50 9.75 0.55 -10.54
CA SER A 50 11.13 0.27 -10.13
C SER A 50 12.06 0.32 -11.34
N ASP A 51 12.99 1.26 -11.33
CA ASP A 51 14.04 1.37 -12.35
C ASP A 51 14.99 0.16 -12.31
N GLU A 52 15.19 -0.45 -11.14
CA GLU A 52 16.05 -1.63 -10.98
C GLU A 52 15.52 -2.85 -11.76
N THR A 53 14.20 -3.03 -11.82
CA THR A 53 13.57 -4.17 -12.49
C THR A 53 12.93 -3.80 -13.83
N GLY A 54 12.74 -2.52 -14.13
CA GLY A 54 12.03 -2.06 -15.33
C GLY A 54 10.52 -2.33 -15.29
N GLU A 55 9.97 -2.59 -14.10
CA GLU A 55 8.59 -3.04 -13.92
C GLU A 55 7.86 -2.25 -12.81
N CYS A 56 6.53 -2.23 -12.92
CA CYS A 56 5.67 -1.73 -11.86
C CYS A 56 5.63 -2.74 -10.72
N VAL A 57 6.37 -2.45 -9.66
CA VAL A 57 6.38 -3.25 -8.44
C VAL A 57 5.34 -2.68 -7.48
N ALA A 58 4.83 -3.55 -6.59
CA ALA A 58 4.10 -3.09 -5.42
C ALA A 58 4.98 -2.07 -4.69
N GLY A 59 4.64 -0.79 -4.81
CA GLY A 59 5.48 0.24 -4.23
C GLY A 59 5.39 0.22 -2.73
N PRO A 60 6.19 1.04 -2.05
CA PRO A 60 5.86 1.47 -0.70
C PRO A 60 4.59 2.33 -0.68
N GLY A 61 3.60 2.07 -1.55
CA GLY A 61 2.29 2.72 -1.65
C GLY A 61 1.13 1.70 -1.73
N THR A 62 1.38 0.46 -2.13
CA THR A 62 0.45 -0.67 -1.86
C THR A 62 0.75 -1.19 -0.47
N THR A 63 0.11 -0.55 0.50
CA THR A 63 0.24 -0.72 1.97
C THR A 63 1.52 -0.18 2.60
N THR A 64 1.80 1.11 2.45
CA THR A 64 2.56 1.80 3.53
C THR A 64 1.60 2.60 4.39
N PRO A 65 1.62 2.35 5.70
CA PRO A 65 0.63 2.89 6.59
C PRO A 65 0.82 4.38 6.82
N THR A 66 -0.29 5.09 6.96
CA THR A 66 -0.29 6.23 7.88
C THR A 66 -0.13 5.63 9.28
N THR A 67 1.12 5.46 9.72
CA THR A 67 1.48 5.00 11.09
C THR A 67 0.89 3.65 11.51
N GLY A 68 1.33 2.54 10.92
CA GLY A 68 0.90 1.18 11.28
C GLY A 68 -0.51 0.72 10.81
N CYS A 69 -1.27 1.48 10.01
CA CYS A 69 -2.60 1.12 9.50
C CYS A 69 -2.67 0.85 7.99
N VAL A 70 -3.34 -0.21 7.55
CA VAL A 70 -3.62 -0.47 6.11
C VAL A 70 -5.02 0.04 5.72
N THR A 71 -5.18 0.52 4.48
CA THR A 71 -6.45 1.05 3.97
C THR A 71 -7.31 0.02 3.24
N SER A 72 -6.69 -1.02 2.69
CA SER A 72 -7.34 -2.18 2.08
C SER A 72 -6.61 -3.46 2.50
N LEU A 73 -7.34 -4.57 2.55
CA LEU A 73 -6.82 -5.89 2.92
C LEU A 73 -7.45 -6.94 1.99
N ILE A 74 -6.61 -7.74 1.33
CA ILE A 74 -7.05 -8.98 0.70
C ILE A 74 -7.01 -10.09 1.74
N CYS A 75 -8.18 -10.65 2.02
CA CYS A 75 -8.38 -11.61 3.09
C CYS A 75 -7.66 -12.92 2.80
N THR A 76 -6.88 -13.41 3.77
CA THR A 76 -6.26 -14.74 3.69
C THR A 76 -7.13 -15.84 4.31
N SER A 77 -8.13 -15.47 5.09
CA SER A 77 -9.13 -16.38 5.66
C SER A 77 -10.42 -15.61 5.99
N ALA A 78 -11.51 -16.34 6.21
CA ALA A 78 -12.72 -15.74 6.77
C ALA A 78 -12.48 -15.36 8.24
N GLY A 79 -12.91 -14.16 8.63
CA GLY A 79 -12.68 -13.66 9.99
C GLY A 79 -12.64 -12.14 10.08
N TYR A 80 -12.09 -11.64 11.19
CA TYR A 80 -11.93 -10.20 11.43
C TYR A 80 -10.46 -9.89 11.65
N PHE A 81 -9.98 -8.84 10.99
CA PHE A 81 -8.57 -8.47 10.98
C PHE A 81 -8.42 -7.00 11.37
N SER A 82 -7.42 -6.71 12.20
CA SER A 82 -7.12 -5.35 12.63
C SER A 82 -6.70 -4.51 11.43
N LYS A 83 -7.30 -3.32 11.29
CA LYS A 83 -6.86 -2.35 10.28
C LYS A 83 -5.42 -1.90 10.52
N CYS A 84 -5.03 -1.83 11.80
CA CYS A 84 -3.68 -1.46 12.21
C CYS A 84 -3.12 -2.56 13.12
N PRO A 85 -2.13 -3.36 12.69
CA PRO A 85 -1.54 -4.42 13.52
C PRO A 85 -0.90 -3.93 14.82
N ASP A 86 -0.44 -2.68 14.89
CA ASP A 86 0.27 -2.15 16.06
C ASP A 86 -0.54 -1.13 16.88
N ILE A 87 -1.76 -0.81 16.44
CA ILE A 87 -2.59 0.25 17.04
C ILE A 87 -4.04 -0.24 17.12
N CYS A 88 -4.60 -0.33 18.33
CA CYS A 88 -6.04 -0.56 18.41
C CYS A 88 -6.78 0.69 17.95
N GLN A 89 -7.47 0.55 16.83
CA GLN A 89 -8.36 1.56 16.28
C GLN A 89 -9.77 0.99 16.25
N PRO A 90 -10.81 1.86 16.23
CA PRO A 90 -12.18 1.38 16.08
C PRO A 90 -12.40 0.62 14.77
N GLN A 91 -11.59 0.89 13.74
CA GLN A 91 -11.76 0.28 12.42
C GLN A 91 -11.07 -1.08 12.29
N TYR A 92 -11.73 -2.00 11.60
CA TYR A 92 -11.23 -3.35 11.29
C TYR A 92 -11.80 -3.84 9.95
N PHE A 93 -11.22 -4.92 9.41
CA PHE A 93 -11.70 -5.57 8.21
C PHE A 93 -12.51 -6.82 8.56
N ALA A 94 -13.70 -6.93 8.00
CA ALA A 94 -14.52 -8.14 8.00
C ALA A 94 -14.30 -8.89 6.69
N CYS A 95 -13.78 -10.10 6.81
CA CYS A 95 -13.43 -10.98 5.71
C CYS A 95 -14.42 -12.13 5.59
N SER A 96 -15.05 -12.28 4.44
CA SER A 96 -16.01 -13.37 4.19
C SER A 96 -15.35 -14.68 3.75
N ALA A 97 -14.22 -14.61 3.03
CA ALA A 97 -13.51 -15.77 2.49
C ALA A 97 -12.03 -15.46 2.26
N ASN A 98 -11.24 -16.45 1.82
CA ASN A 98 -9.90 -16.22 1.29
C ASN A 98 -9.98 -15.59 -0.12
N GLY A 99 -9.07 -14.66 -0.43
CA GLY A 99 -8.94 -14.02 -1.74
C GLY A 99 -9.97 -12.93 -2.03
N VAL A 100 -10.85 -12.59 -1.07
CA VAL A 100 -11.79 -11.47 -1.21
C VAL A 100 -11.26 -10.22 -0.52
N GLU A 101 -11.68 -9.04 -0.97
CA GLU A 101 -11.37 -7.79 -0.29
C GLU A 101 -12.16 -7.69 1.03
N GLY A 102 -11.48 -7.30 2.09
CA GLY A 102 -12.06 -7.10 3.41
C GLY A 102 -12.93 -5.84 3.45
N ILE A 103 -14.11 -5.96 4.05
CA ILE A 103 -15.03 -4.84 4.23
C ILE A 103 -14.65 -4.08 5.49
N ILE A 104 -14.50 -2.77 5.41
CA ILE A 104 -14.18 -1.94 6.58
C ILE A 104 -15.42 -1.81 7.47
N HIS A 105 -15.28 -2.20 8.73
CA HIS A 105 -16.25 -2.00 9.79
C HIS A 105 -15.63 -1.22 10.94
N SER A 106 -16.49 -0.69 11.83
CA SER A 106 -16.09 0.08 13.00
C SER A 106 -16.74 -0.49 14.26
N CYS A 107 -15.97 -0.61 15.33
CA CYS A 107 -16.45 -0.94 16.65
C CYS A 107 -17.43 0.12 17.16
N SER A 108 -18.52 -0.31 17.79
CA SER A 108 -19.54 0.57 18.37
C SER A 108 -19.20 0.98 19.80
N GLY A 109 -19.76 2.08 20.28
CA GLY A 109 -19.66 2.48 21.70
C GLY A 109 -18.28 2.97 22.15
N GLY A 110 -17.44 3.44 21.21
CA GLY A 110 -16.08 3.93 21.53
C GLY A 110 -15.06 2.83 21.81
N LEU A 111 -15.41 1.58 21.50
CA LEU A 111 -14.49 0.45 21.59
C LEU A 111 -13.46 0.49 20.45
N VAL A 112 -12.34 -0.21 20.66
CA VAL A 112 -11.28 -0.38 19.66
C VAL A 112 -11.11 -1.85 19.32
N PHE A 113 -10.74 -2.15 18.09
CA PHE A 113 -10.50 -3.52 17.65
C PHE A 113 -9.14 -4.00 18.17
N ASN A 114 -9.14 -5.16 18.81
CA ASN A 114 -7.93 -5.74 19.36
C ASN A 114 -6.94 -6.12 18.25
N THR A 115 -5.65 -5.84 18.46
CA THR A 115 -4.61 -6.20 17.48
C THR A 115 -4.14 -7.64 17.60
N ASN A 116 -4.52 -8.35 18.67
CA ASN A 116 -4.19 -9.75 18.85
C ASN A 116 -5.06 -10.66 17.94
N PRO A 117 -4.46 -11.41 17.00
CA PRO A 117 -5.20 -12.29 16.09
C PRO A 117 -5.87 -13.48 16.78
N ASP A 118 -5.40 -13.90 17.97
CA ASP A 118 -6.04 -14.96 18.77
C ASP A 118 -7.33 -14.47 19.45
N TYR A 119 -7.52 -13.15 19.56
CA TYR A 119 -8.70 -12.55 20.17
C TYR A 119 -9.21 -11.33 19.38
N PRO A 120 -9.75 -11.52 18.16
CA PRO A 120 -10.11 -10.46 17.22
C PRO A 120 -11.50 -9.85 17.55
N TYR A 121 -11.62 -9.22 18.72
CA TYR A 121 -12.85 -8.61 19.22
C TYR A 121 -12.67 -7.12 19.51
N CYS A 122 -13.80 -6.37 19.53
CA CYS A 122 -13.82 -5.00 20.03
C CYS A 122 -13.69 -5.00 21.56
N ILE A 123 -12.67 -4.31 22.05
CA ILE A 123 -12.33 -4.19 23.47
C ILE A 123 -12.30 -2.72 23.91
N LEU A 124 -12.24 -2.49 25.22
CA LEU A 124 -12.01 -1.14 25.73
C LEU A 124 -10.60 -0.67 25.34
N PRO A 125 -10.43 0.61 24.95
CA PRO A 125 -9.13 1.16 24.57
C PRO A 125 -8.06 1.05 25.67
N GLU A 126 -8.46 1.08 26.94
CA GLU A 126 -7.56 0.89 28.09
C GLU A 126 -6.97 -0.52 28.19
N ASN A 127 -7.64 -1.52 27.61
CA ASN A 127 -7.21 -2.92 27.65
C ASN A 127 -6.44 -3.34 26.39
N CYS A 128 -6.16 -2.41 25.49
CA CYS A 128 -5.43 -2.69 24.26
C CYS A 128 -3.89 -2.70 24.47
N PRO A 129 -3.16 -3.69 23.90
CA PRO A 129 -3.65 -4.93 23.30
C PRO A 129 -4.06 -5.95 24.37
N TYR A 130 -5.20 -6.61 24.18
CA TYR A 130 -5.70 -7.61 25.15
C TYR A 130 -5.26 -9.01 24.74
N ASN A 131 -4.52 -9.68 25.63
CA ASN A 131 -4.05 -11.05 25.44
C ASN A 131 -4.61 -11.94 26.55
N PRO A 132 -5.66 -12.74 26.31
CA PRO A 132 -6.25 -13.58 27.37
C PRO A 132 -5.35 -14.73 27.83
N ASN A 133 -4.29 -15.06 27.07
CA ASN A 133 -3.37 -16.16 27.35
C ASN A 133 -2.02 -15.70 27.95
N LYS A 134 -1.91 -14.45 28.37
CA LYS A 134 -0.72 -13.83 28.98
C LYS A 134 -1.08 -13.28 30.35
#